data_AF-A0A940QUH8-F1
#
_entry.id   AF-A0A940QUH8-F1
#
_cell.length_a   1.000
_cell.length_b   1.000
_cell.length_c   1.000
_cell.angle_alpha   90.00
_cell.angle_beta   90.00
_cell.angle_gamma   90.00
#
_symmetry.space_group_name_H-M   'P 1'
#
loop_
_entity.id
_entity.type
_entity.pdbx_description
1 polymer ?
#
loop_
_entity_poly.entity_id
_entity_poly.type
_entity_poly.pdbx_seq_one_letter_code
_entity_poly.pdbx_strand_id
1 'polypeptide(L)'
;MVLWVMTILTVVVLEFSFAMRTEVNITKNFKEELQLYAIAEGGVQRAIAELILKHDTRAQQISKTAKTEEVAPERKEWVADGRPYPLQFDQGECELRIMSESGKMNINT
;
A
#
# COMPACT_ATOMS: atom_id res chain seq x y z
N MET A 1 39.91 -41.38 -11.74
CA MET A 1 39.95 -40.42 -10.62
C MET A 1 39.31 -39.06 -10.95
N VAL A 2 39.53 -38.46 -12.14
CA VAL A 2 38.98 -37.13 -12.48
C VAL A 2 37.45 -37.08 -12.59
N LEU A 3 36.81 -38.13 -13.14
CA LEU A 3 35.35 -38.17 -13.29
C LEU A 3 34.60 -38.04 -11.96
N TRP A 4 35.09 -38.70 -10.90
CA TRP A 4 34.49 -38.63 -9.57
C TRP A 4 34.56 -37.24 -8.94
N VAL A 5 35.62 -36.49 -9.24
CA VAL A 5 35.76 -35.10 -8.77
C VAL A 5 34.74 -34.20 -9.48
N MET A 6 34.59 -34.36 -10.81
CA MET A 6 33.62 -33.59 -11.58
C MET A 6 32.18 -33.88 -11.15
N THR A 7 31.85 -35.15 -10.86
CA THR A 7 30.51 -35.51 -10.39
C THR A 7 30.19 -34.87 -9.04
N ILE A 8 31.12 -34.93 -8.07
CA ILE A 8 30.91 -34.32 -6.75
C ILE A 8 30.81 -32.80 -6.87
N LEU A 9 31.68 -32.18 -7.66
CA LEU A 9 31.64 -30.74 -7.90
C LEU A 9 30.30 -30.32 -8.49
N THR A 10 29.78 -31.07 -9.46
CA THR A 10 28.49 -30.78 -10.11
C THR A 10 27.36 -30.82 -9.09
N VAL A 11 27.32 -31.83 -8.22
CA VAL A 11 26.28 -31.95 -7.17
C VAL A 11 26.35 -30.77 -6.19
N VAL A 12 27.54 -30.41 -5.72
CA VAL A 12 27.71 -29.28 -4.79
C VAL A 12 27.27 -27.96 -5.43
N VAL A 13 27.64 -27.73 -6.69
CA VAL A 13 27.23 -26.52 -7.43
C VAL A 13 25.72 -26.49 -7.64
N LEU A 14 25.08 -27.63 -7.91
CA LEU A 14 23.62 -27.71 -8.03
C LEU A 14 22.91 -27.34 -6.73
N GLU A 15 23.32 -27.92 -5.59
CA GLU A 15 22.74 -27.63 -4.28
C GLU A 15 22.87 -26.15 -3.93
N PHE A 16 24.06 -25.57 -4.13
CA PHE A 16 24.29 -24.15 -3.90
C PHE A 16 23.40 -23.27 -4.79
N SER A 17 23.30 -23.61 -6.08
CA SER A 17 22.46 -22.86 -7.02
C SER A 17 20.98 -22.93 -6.64
N PHE A 18 20.51 -24.09 -6.18
CA PHE A 18 19.14 -24.30 -5.73
C PHE A 18 18.83 -23.52 -4.44
N ALA A 19 19.74 -23.59 -3.45
CA ALA A 19 19.63 -22.83 -2.21
C ALA A 19 19.62 -21.31 -2.48
N MET A 20 20.58 -20.81 -3.27
CA MET A 20 20.67 -19.38 -3.61
C MET A 20 19.42 -18.89 -4.36
N ARG A 21 18.87 -19.70 -5.28
CA ARG A 21 17.62 -19.35 -5.97
C ARG A 21 16.46 -19.20 -5.00
N THR A 22 16.40 -20.07 -3.98
CA THR A 22 15.35 -20.03 -2.97
C THR A 22 15.49 -18.81 -2.05
N GLU A 23 16.71 -18.54 -1.57
CA GLU A 23 16.98 -17.35 -0.74
C GLU A 23 16.64 -16.06 -1.46
N VAL A 24 17.03 -15.91 -2.73
CA VAL A 24 16.69 -14.72 -3.55
C VAL A 24 15.18 -14.53 -3.65
N ASN A 25 14.41 -15.60 -3.84
CA ASN A 25 12.95 -15.51 -3.87
C ASN A 25 12.37 -15.09 -2.52
N ILE A 26 12.89 -15.62 -1.41
CA ILE A 26 12.45 -15.23 -0.06
C ILE A 26 12.73 -13.75 0.20
N THR A 27 13.95 -13.28 -0.11
CA THR A 27 14.32 -11.87 0.07
C THR A 27 13.45 -10.94 -0.78
N LYS A 28 13.12 -11.33 -2.01
CA LYS A 28 12.21 -10.56 -2.86
C LYS A 28 10.82 -10.44 -2.25
N ASN A 29 10.23 -11.57 -1.83
CA ASN A 29 8.91 -11.58 -1.21
C ASN A 29 8.87 -10.69 0.05
N PHE A 30 9.90 -10.78 0.90
CA PHE A 30 9.98 -9.95 2.11
C PHE A 30 10.03 -8.45 1.79
N LYS A 31 10.78 -8.06 0.74
CA LYS A 31 10.81 -6.68 0.29
C LYS A 31 9.45 -6.22 -0.25
N GLU A 32 8.81 -7.05 -1.09
CA GLU A 32 7.50 -6.75 -1.67
C GLU A 32 6.41 -6.61 -0.59
N GLU A 33 6.43 -7.46 0.43
CA GLU A 33 5.52 -7.37 1.57
C GLU A 33 5.66 -6.05 2.33
N LEU A 34 6.89 -5.63 2.66
CA LEU A 34 7.13 -4.35 3.33
C LEU A 34 6.69 -3.17 2.47
N GLN A 35 6.90 -3.24 1.16
CA GLN A 35 6.47 -2.21 0.22
C GLN A 35 4.94 -2.10 0.18
N LEU A 36 4.24 -3.23 0.07
CA LEU A 36 2.77 -3.26 0.11
C LEU A 36 2.21 -2.74 1.44
N TYR A 37 2.84 -3.11 2.55
CA TYR A 37 2.46 -2.64 3.88
C TYR A 37 2.63 -1.11 4.00
N ALA A 38 3.77 -0.57 3.57
CA ALA A 38 4.02 0.87 3.58
C ALA A 38 3.05 1.65 2.69
N ILE A 39 2.70 1.10 1.51
CA ILE A 39 1.68 1.68 0.62
C ILE A 39 0.31 1.72 1.30
N ALA A 40 -0.09 0.62 1.96
CA ALA A 40 -1.34 0.56 2.71
C ALA A 40 -1.36 1.57 3.86
N GLU A 41 -0.28 1.66 4.64
CA GLU A 41 -0.16 2.61 5.74
C GLU A 41 -0.21 4.07 5.24
N GLY A 42 0.49 4.38 4.15
CA GLY A 42 0.42 5.69 3.49
C GLY A 42 -1.00 6.03 3.01
N GLY A 43 -1.74 5.05 2.50
CA GLY A 43 -3.15 5.19 2.12
C GLY A 43 -4.05 5.53 3.31
N VAL A 44 -3.83 4.88 4.46
CA VAL A 44 -4.56 5.16 5.70
C VAL A 44 -4.24 6.55 6.22
N GLN A 45 -2.96 6.94 6.28
CA GLN A 45 -2.58 8.28 6.72
C GLN A 45 -3.16 9.38 5.82
N ARG A 46 -3.17 9.15 4.51
CA ARG A 46 -3.81 10.06 3.54
C ARG A 46 -5.30 10.20 3.80
N ALA A 47 -5.99 9.10 4.10
CA ALA A 47 -7.40 9.09 4.46
C ALA A 47 -7.68 9.92 5.72
N ILE A 48 -6.90 9.70 6.77
CA ILE A 48 -7.02 10.41 8.04
C ILE A 48 -6.82 11.92 7.82
N ALA A 49 -5.79 12.33 7.08
CA ALA A 49 -5.52 13.72 6.80
C ALA A 49 -6.69 14.41 6.06
N GLU A 50 -7.27 13.75 5.05
CA GLU A 50 -8.44 14.25 4.32
C GLU A 50 -9.71 14.32 5.21
N LEU A 51 -9.91 13.33 6.09
CA LEU A 51 -11.01 13.31 7.06
C LEU A 51 -10.89 14.46 8.08
N ILE A 52 -9.69 14.73 8.59
CA ILE A 52 -9.43 15.85 9.51
C ILE A 52 -9.68 17.19 8.79
N LEU A 53 -9.16 17.35 7.57
CA LEU A 53 -9.34 18.57 6.77
C LEU A 53 -10.82 18.87 6.51
N LYS A 54 -11.65 17.84 6.38
CA LYS A 54 -13.12 17.98 6.25
C LYS A 54 -13.79 18.45 7.55
N HIS A 55 -13.35 17.97 8.71
CA HIS A 55 -14.01 18.28 9.99
C HIS A 55 -13.64 19.68 10.52
N ASP A 56 -12.47 20.23 10.16
CA ASP A 56 -12.06 21.57 10.58
C ASP A 56 -12.65 22.66 9.66
N THR A 57 -13.67 23.36 10.17
CA THR A 57 -14.35 24.48 9.49
C THR A 57 -13.43 25.66 9.18
N ARG A 58 -12.30 25.82 9.89
CA ARG A 58 -11.30 26.88 9.65
C ARG A 58 -10.43 26.57 8.43
N ALA A 59 -10.09 25.29 8.21
CA ALA A 59 -9.31 24.84 7.06
C ALA A 59 -10.15 24.79 5.76
N GLN A 60 -11.47 24.55 5.89
CA GLN A 60 -12.40 24.67 4.77
C GLN A 60 -12.44 26.08 4.16
N GLN A 61 -12.34 27.14 4.98
CA GLN A 61 -12.35 28.52 4.46
C GLN A 61 -11.09 28.84 3.66
N ILE A 62 -9.90 28.43 4.12
CA ILE A 62 -8.62 28.67 3.42
C ILE A 62 -8.57 27.90 2.09
N SER A 63 -9.08 26.67 2.06
CA SER A 63 -9.15 25.88 0.82
C SER A 63 -10.24 26.36 -0.14
N LYS A 64 -11.33 26.98 0.34
CA LYS A 64 -12.35 27.62 -0.51
C LYS A 64 -11.83 28.88 -1.20
N THR A 65 -11.03 29.71 -0.54
CA THR A 65 -10.42 30.90 -1.17
C THR A 65 -9.34 30.54 -2.20
N ALA A 66 -8.63 29.42 -2.02
CA ALA A 66 -7.61 28.95 -2.97
C ALA A 66 -8.17 28.09 -4.13
N LYS A 67 -9.40 27.55 -4.02
CA LYS A 67 -10.04 26.72 -5.06
C LYS A 67 -10.68 27.53 -6.20
N THR A 68 -10.55 28.86 -6.22
CA THR A 68 -11.17 29.72 -7.25
C THR A 68 -10.44 29.70 -8.60
N GLU A 69 -9.18 29.26 -8.70
CA GLU A 69 -8.41 29.47 -9.95
C GLU A 69 -8.04 28.24 -10.79
N GLU A 70 -8.11 26.99 -10.33
CA GLU A 70 -7.77 25.85 -11.21
C GLU A 70 -8.43 24.55 -10.72
N VAL A 71 -9.68 24.34 -11.13
CA VAL A 71 -10.43 23.11 -10.82
C VAL A 71 -10.01 22.02 -11.81
N ALA A 72 -8.99 21.23 -11.43
CA ALA A 72 -8.85 19.88 -11.95
C ALA A 72 -10.04 19.03 -11.45
N PRO A 73 -10.83 18.40 -12.34
CA PRO A 73 -12.14 17.81 -12.00
C PRO A 73 -12.08 16.54 -11.13
N GLU A 74 -10.91 16.12 -10.65
CA GLU A 74 -10.70 14.81 -10.03
C GLU A 74 -10.50 14.81 -8.51
N ARG A 75 -10.50 15.97 -7.83
CA ARG A 75 -10.66 15.98 -6.36
C ARG A 75 -12.12 15.73 -5.98
N LYS A 76 -12.65 14.55 -6.33
CA LYS A 76 -13.92 14.06 -5.78
C LYS A 76 -13.79 14.04 -4.27
N GLU A 77 -14.63 14.80 -3.59
CA GLU A 77 -14.68 14.83 -2.14
C GLU A 77 -14.83 13.41 -1.56
N TRP A 78 -14.02 13.10 -0.56
CA TRP A 78 -14.00 11.78 0.07
C TRP A 78 -15.21 11.62 0.99
N VAL A 79 -16.06 10.63 0.75
CA VAL A 79 -17.28 10.38 1.53
C VAL A 79 -17.16 9.01 2.21
N ALA A 80 -17.57 8.94 3.48
CA ALA A 80 -17.56 7.72 4.29
C ALA A 80 -18.73 6.76 3.92
N ASP A 81 -18.94 6.55 2.63
CA ASP A 81 -20.04 5.80 2.00
C ASP A 81 -19.58 4.44 1.44
N GLY A 82 -18.34 4.04 1.72
CA GLY A 82 -17.74 2.77 1.28
C GLY A 82 -17.28 2.74 -0.18
N ARG A 83 -17.36 3.86 -0.90
CA ARG A 83 -16.90 3.95 -2.29
C ARG A 83 -15.40 3.69 -2.39
N PRO A 84 -14.93 2.98 -3.43
CA PRO A 84 -13.52 2.77 -3.65
C PRO A 84 -12.87 4.04 -4.21
N TYR A 85 -11.76 4.44 -3.58
CA TYR A 85 -10.91 5.53 -4.01
C TYR A 85 -9.52 4.96 -4.35
N PRO A 86 -9.15 4.87 -5.64
CA PRO A 86 -7.81 4.44 -6.02
C PRO A 86 -6.80 5.54 -5.67
N LEU A 87 -5.72 5.13 -5.00
CA LEU A 87 -4.56 5.94 -4.68
C LEU A 87 -3.37 5.39 -5.46
N GLN A 88 -2.74 6.28 -6.21
CA GLN A 88 -1.52 5.96 -6.95
C GLN A 88 -0.30 6.31 -6.12
N PHE A 89 0.57 5.34 -5.91
CA PHE A 89 1.91 5.53 -5.37
C PHE A 89 2.94 5.19 -6.46
N ASP A 90 4.14 5.75 -6.35
CA ASP A 90 5.24 5.48 -7.30
C ASP A 90 5.55 3.98 -7.43
N GLN A 91 5.32 3.23 -6.36
CA GLN A 91 5.69 1.83 -6.21
C GLN A 91 4.49 0.86 -6.19
N GLY A 92 3.27 1.32 -6.50
CA GLY A 92 2.08 0.48 -6.56
C GLY A 92 0.77 1.25 -6.39
N GLU A 93 -0.34 0.55 -6.52
CA GLU A 93 -1.69 1.12 -6.36
C GLU A 93 -2.33 0.63 -5.07
N CYS A 94 -3.10 1.48 -4.41
CA CYS A 94 -3.88 1.13 -3.22
C CYS A 94 -5.34 1.52 -3.44
N GLU A 95 -6.27 0.61 -3.18
CA GLU A 95 -7.70 0.93 -3.15
C GLU A 95 -8.13 1.20 -1.72
N LEU A 96 -8.62 2.42 -1.46
CA LEU A 96 -9.13 2.78 -0.14
C LEU A 96 -10.66 2.83 -0.14
N ARG A 97 -11.28 2.30 0.93
CA ARG A 97 -12.70 2.46 1.22
C ARG A 97 -12.88 3.02 2.61
N ILE A 98 -13.70 4.06 2.75
CA ILE A 98 -14.01 4.69 4.03
C ILE A 98 -15.48 4.42 4.33
N MET A 99 -15.78 3.84 5.49
CA MET A 99 -17.14 3.50 5.92
C MET A 99 -17.41 4.10 7.29
N SER A 100 -18.60 4.68 7.48
CA SER A 100 -19.06 5.04 8.83
C SER A 100 -19.48 3.79 9.61
N GLU A 101 -19.06 3.71 10.88
CA GLU A 101 -19.52 2.66 11.80
C GLU A 101 -20.78 3.06 12.59
N SER A 102 -21.18 4.34 12.55
CA SER A 102 -22.30 4.87 13.33
C SER A 102 -23.66 4.22 13.02
N GLY A 103 -23.80 3.59 11.85
CA GLY A 103 -25.02 2.89 11.44
C GLY A 103 -25.08 1.42 11.84
N LYS A 104 -24.03 0.88 12.48
CA LYS A 104 -23.98 -0.54 12.90
C LYS A 104 -24.54 -0.71 14.32
N MET A 105 -25.21 -1.83 14.57
CA MET A 105 -25.69 -2.18 15.91
C MET A 105 -24.50 -2.54 16.82
N ASN A 106 -24.40 -1.88 17.97
CA ASN A 106 -23.35 -2.17 18.95
C ASN A 106 -23.71 -3.43 19.74
N ILE A 107 -22.91 -4.49 19.62
CA ILE A 107 -23.10 -5.78 20.29
C ILE A 107 -22.44 -5.85 21.68
N ASN A 108 -21.69 -4.82 22.08
CA ASN A 108 -20.97 -4.77 23.36
C ASN A 108 -21.79 -4.11 24.47
N THR A 109 -23.10 -3.93 24.27
CA THR A 109 -24.02 -3.36 25.29
C THR A 109 -24.74 -4.50 26.00
#